data_AF-A0A0S8BYG6-F1
#
_entry.id   AF-A0A0S8BYG6-F1
#
_cell.length_a   1.000
_cell.length_b   1.000
_cell.length_c   1.000
_cell.angle_alpha   90.00
_cell.angle_beta   90.00
_cell.angle_gamma   90.00
#
_symmetry.space_group_name_H-M   'P 1'
#
loop_
_entity.id
_entity.type
_entity.pdbx_description
1 polymer ?
#
loop_
_entity_poly.entity_id
_entity_poly.type
_entity_poly.pdbx_seq_one_letter_code
_entity_poly.pdbx_strand_id
1 'polypeptide(L)'
;MTKSPLSIVKERFGDDPKKAKQKLVEAVKKAAGKDLWLERVSEEKGLEHVSNKKLLHLEQVFEAVSKEVGSRDQLIGQIAGLQGRSKDEDYKARLAEESTPSLWDRYRAVQSQAAGKPAKD
;
A
#
# COMPACT_ATOMS: atom_id res chain seq x y z
N MET A 1 19.98 12.59 -5.92
CA MET A 1 19.64 12.66 -4.49
C MET A 1 18.12 12.58 -4.36
N THR A 2 17.60 11.60 -3.62
CA THR A 2 16.17 11.57 -3.27
C THR A 2 15.90 12.71 -2.29
N LYS A 3 14.91 13.55 -2.58
CA LYS A 3 14.51 14.66 -1.70
C LYS A 3 14.21 14.14 -0.30
N SER A 4 14.56 14.91 0.73
CA SER A 4 14.26 14.51 2.10
C SER A 4 12.73 14.34 2.27
N PRO A 5 12.25 13.41 3.11
CA PRO A 5 10.81 13.25 3.33
C PRO A 5 10.14 14.56 3.75
N LEU A 6 10.84 15.40 4.52
CA LEU A 6 10.34 16.70 4.92
C LEU A 6 10.24 17.67 3.73
N SER A 7 11.23 17.68 2.84
CA SER A 7 11.21 18.50 1.61
C SER A 7 10.04 18.13 0.70
N ILE A 8 9.78 16.83 0.51
CA ILE A 8 8.64 16.35 -0.30
C ILE A 8 7.32 16.81 0.31
N VAL A 9 7.17 16.70 1.63
CA VAL A 9 5.96 17.16 2.32
C VAL A 9 5.77 18.67 2.19
N LYS A 10 6.85 19.45 2.29
CA LYS A 10 6.78 20.91 2.12
C LYS A 10 6.38 21.33 0.72
N GLU A 11 7.00 20.73 -0.29
CA GLU A 11 6.69 21.01 -1.70
C GLU A 11 5.23 20.66 -2.05
N ARG A 12 4.69 19.57 -1.51
CA ARG A 12 3.34 19.10 -1.84
C ARG A 12 2.24 19.72 -0.99
N PHE A 13 2.50 20.00 0.29
CA PHE A 13 1.47 20.37 1.26
C PHE A 13 1.69 21.74 1.94
N GLY A 14 2.84 22.37 1.73
CA GLY A 14 3.22 23.70 2.22
C GLY A 14 4.28 23.68 3.33
N ASP A 15 4.82 24.86 3.67
CA ASP A 15 5.96 24.98 4.60
C ASP A 15 5.62 24.77 6.09
N ASP A 16 4.36 24.94 6.47
CA ASP A 16 3.89 24.76 7.86
C ASP A 16 3.89 23.26 8.22
N PRO A 17 4.78 22.79 9.12
CA PRO A 17 4.95 21.37 9.40
C PRO A 17 3.69 20.69 9.95
N LYS A 18 2.88 21.40 10.75
CA LYS A 18 1.67 20.82 11.35
C LYS A 18 0.57 20.66 10.30
N LYS A 19 0.30 21.73 9.54
CA LYS A 19 -0.71 21.69 8.47
C LYS A 19 -0.31 20.74 7.35
N ALA A 20 0.97 20.71 6.99
CA ALA A 20 1.48 19.82 5.96
C ALA A 20 1.34 18.35 6.38
N LYS A 21 1.57 18.04 7.67
CA LYS A 21 1.35 16.69 8.20
C LYS A 21 -0.13 16.30 8.19
N GLN A 22 -1.03 17.18 8.60
CA GLN A 22 -2.48 16.94 8.55
C GLN A 22 -2.95 16.65 7.12
N LYS A 23 -2.54 17.48 6.15
CA LYS A 23 -2.85 17.26 4.73
C LYS A 23 -2.30 15.93 4.20
N LEU A 24 -1.10 15.54 4.64
CA LEU A 24 -0.53 14.24 4.27
C LEU A 24 -1.36 13.09 4.86
N VAL A 25 -1.82 13.20 6.10
CA VAL A 25 -2.72 12.21 6.70
C VAL A 25 -4.04 12.14 5.95
N GLU A 26 -4.62 13.27 5.55
CA GLU A 26 -5.81 13.33 4.71
C GLU A 26 -5.59 12.68 3.34
N ALA A 27 -4.44 12.95 2.70
CA ALA A 27 -4.07 12.34 1.43
C ALA A 27 -3.96 10.81 1.55
N VAL A 28 -3.33 10.31 2.62
CA VAL A 28 -3.26 8.87 2.90
C VAL A 28 -4.65 8.27 3.08
N LYS A 29 -5.52 8.90 3.88
CA LYS A 29 -6.90 8.44 4.08
C LYS A 29 -7.69 8.42 2.77
N LYS A 30 -7.53 9.45 1.94
CA LYS A 30 -8.18 9.55 0.63
C LYS A 30 -7.68 8.47 -0.34
N ALA A 31 -6.37 8.25 -0.37
CA ALA A 31 -5.76 7.24 -1.24
C ALA A 31 -6.16 5.82 -0.83
N ALA A 32 -6.30 5.56 0.47
CA ALA A 32 -6.73 4.26 0.96
C ALA A 32 -8.22 3.97 0.70
N GLY A 33 -9.07 4.99 0.73
CA GLY A 33 -10.51 4.80 0.62
C GLY A 33 -11.06 3.84 1.68
N LYS A 34 -12.19 3.18 1.38
CA LYS A 34 -12.76 2.14 2.26
C LYS A 34 -12.13 0.75 2.03
N ASP A 35 -11.58 0.53 0.84
CA ASP A 35 -11.26 -0.84 0.37
C ASP A 35 -9.79 -1.21 0.51
N LEU A 36 -8.88 -0.24 0.61
CA LEU A 36 -7.44 -0.50 0.77
C LEU A 36 -6.95 -0.33 2.21
N TRP A 37 -7.78 0.24 3.08
CA TRP A 37 -7.46 0.42 4.49
C TRP A 37 -7.87 -0.79 5.30
N LEU A 38 -6.93 -1.37 6.04
CA LEU A 38 -7.25 -2.28 7.14
C LEU A 38 -7.33 -1.47 8.42
N GLU A 39 -8.47 -1.51 9.12
CA GLU A 39 -8.66 -0.96 10.48
C GLU A 39 -7.90 -1.75 11.55
N ARG A 40 -6.64 -2.10 11.29
CA ARG A 40 -5.71 -2.72 12.26
C ARG A 40 -4.90 -1.69 13.05
N VAL A 41 -4.92 -0.43 12.62
CA VAL A 41 -4.28 0.65 13.37
C VAL A 41 -5.18 0.95 14.56
N SER A 42 -4.72 0.57 15.76
CA SER A 42 -5.36 0.96 17.02
C SER A 42 -5.77 2.42 16.94
N GLU A 43 -7.08 2.68 17.09
CA GLU A 43 -7.68 4.02 17.07
C GLU A 43 -6.96 4.97 18.04
N GLU A 44 -6.31 4.43 19.08
CA GLU A 44 -5.57 5.19 20.08
C GLU A 44 -4.26 5.83 19.57
N LYS A 45 -3.62 5.30 18.52
CA LYS A 45 -2.30 5.76 18.05
C LYS A 45 -2.35 6.40 16.65
N GLY A 46 -3.38 7.20 16.40
CA GLY A 46 -3.72 7.81 15.12
C GLY A 46 -2.54 8.26 14.23
N LEU A 47 -2.79 8.30 12.92
CA LEU A 47 -1.79 8.56 11.86
C LEU A 47 -0.96 9.85 12.05
N GLU A 48 -1.41 10.76 12.90
CA GLU A 48 -0.70 11.97 13.31
C GLU A 48 0.61 11.69 14.05
N HIS A 49 0.79 10.51 14.65
CA HIS A 49 2.04 10.13 15.31
C HIS A 49 3.02 9.41 14.38
N VAL A 50 2.57 9.02 13.18
CA VAL A 50 3.41 8.34 12.19
C VAL A 50 4.41 9.33 11.57
N SER A 51 5.60 8.85 11.20
CA SER A 51 6.63 9.68 10.57
C SER A 51 6.27 10.03 9.13
N ASN A 52 6.67 11.22 8.67
CA ASN A 52 6.36 11.69 7.30
C ASN A 52 6.82 10.70 6.22
N LYS A 53 7.97 10.05 6.42
CA LYS A 53 8.48 9.01 5.51
C LYS A 53 7.49 7.86 5.35
N LYS A 54 6.93 7.37 6.46
CA LYS A 54 5.97 6.27 6.45
C LYS A 54 4.63 6.68 5.84
N LEU A 55 4.16 7.88 6.14
CA LEU A 55 2.92 8.41 5.56
C LEU A 55 3.04 8.59 4.04
N LEU A 56 4.14 9.16 3.55
CA LEU A 56 4.41 9.27 2.11
C LEU A 56 4.46 7.90 1.44
N HIS A 57 5.12 6.93 2.08
CA HIS A 57 5.16 5.57 1.55
C HIS A 57 3.77 4.92 1.50
N LEU A 58 2.96 5.10 2.55
CA LEU A 58 1.58 4.60 2.60
C LEU A 58 0.73 5.20 1.48
N GLU A 59 0.76 6.52 1.32
CA GLU A 59 0.06 7.21 0.22
C GLU A 59 0.46 6.63 -1.15
N GLN A 60 1.76 6.51 -1.41
CA GLN A 60 2.28 5.97 -2.68
C GLN A 60 1.83 4.55 -2.95
N VAL A 61 1.84 3.69 -1.93
CA VAL A 61 1.38 2.30 -2.05
C VAL A 61 -0.11 2.26 -2.34
N PHE A 62 -0.93 3.01 -1.61
CA PHE A 62 -2.38 3.00 -1.85
C PHE A 62 -2.73 3.53 -3.23
N GLU A 63 -2.06 4.60 -3.68
CA GLU A 63 -2.23 5.08 -5.05
C GLU A 63 -1.81 4.03 -6.09
N ALA A 64 -0.68 3.36 -5.89
CA ALA A 64 -0.20 2.32 -6.80
C ALA A 64 -1.18 1.15 -6.88
N VAL A 65 -1.64 0.64 -5.73
CA VAL A 65 -2.62 -0.44 -5.67
C VAL A 65 -3.93 -0.01 -6.33
N SER A 66 -4.43 1.19 -6.04
CA SER A 66 -5.65 1.71 -6.64
C SER A 66 -5.56 1.84 -8.17
N LYS A 67 -4.40 2.25 -8.70
CA LYS A 67 -4.17 2.43 -10.14
C LYS A 67 -3.93 1.11 -10.88
N GLU A 68 -3.13 0.21 -10.30
CA GLU A 68 -2.69 -1.02 -10.99
C GLU A 68 -3.64 -2.20 -10.77
N VAL A 69 -4.30 -2.26 -9.62
CA VAL A 69 -5.08 -3.44 -9.20
C VAL A 69 -6.53 -3.09 -8.89
N GLY A 70 -6.77 -1.92 -8.31
CA GLY A 70 -8.09 -1.44 -7.91
C GLY A 70 -8.32 -1.59 -6.41
N SER A 71 -8.63 -2.80 -5.95
CA SER A 71 -8.96 -3.09 -4.54
C SER A 71 -8.00 -4.08 -3.88
N ARG A 72 -8.12 -4.17 -2.55
CA ARG A 72 -7.34 -5.12 -1.73
C ARG A 72 -7.72 -6.57 -2.02
N ASP A 73 -9.01 -6.85 -2.21
CA ASP A 73 -9.47 -8.20 -2.57
C ASP A 73 -8.95 -8.64 -3.94
N GLN A 74 -8.92 -7.70 -4.90
CA GLN A 74 -8.32 -7.94 -6.21
C GLN A 74 -6.81 -8.20 -6.09
N LEU A 75 -6.11 -7.49 -5.20
CA LEU A 75 -4.68 -7.71 -4.94
C LEU A 75 -4.43 -9.11 -4.39
N ILE A 76 -5.23 -9.56 -3.42
CA ILE A 76 -5.16 -10.93 -2.87
C ILE A 76 -5.42 -11.96 -3.97
N GLY A 77 -6.46 -11.76 -4.78
CA GLY A 77 -6.81 -12.64 -5.89
C GLY A 77 -5.70 -12.75 -6.93
N GLN A 78 -5.07 -11.62 -7.31
CA GLN A 78 -3.96 -11.61 -8.25
C GLN A 78 -2.71 -12.31 -7.67
N ILE A 79 -2.36 -12.08 -6.40
CA ILE A 79 -1.25 -12.78 -5.74
C ILE A 79 -1.50 -14.30 -5.75
N ALA A 80 -2.69 -14.73 -5.33
CA ALA A 80 -3.06 -16.15 -5.33
C ALA A 80 -3.02 -16.75 -6.74
N GLY A 81 -3.50 -16.02 -7.75
CA GLY A 81 -3.45 -16.41 -9.16
C GLY A 81 -2.01 -16.60 -9.67
N LEU A 82 -1.14 -15.63 -9.44
CA LEU A 82 0.27 -15.68 -9.87
C LEU A 82 1.05 -16.82 -9.21
N GLN A 83 0.63 -17.25 -8.01
CA GLN A 83 1.22 -18.40 -7.32
C GLN A 83 0.57 -19.75 -7.68
N GLY A 84 -0.43 -19.78 -8.56
CA GLY A 84 -1.17 -21.00 -8.91
C GLY A 84 -2.08 -21.51 -7.79
N ARG A 85 -2.43 -20.67 -6.82
CA ARG A 85 -3.25 -20.97 -5.64
C ARG A 85 -4.59 -20.22 -5.66
N SER A 86 -5.11 -19.90 -6.85
CA SER A 86 -6.33 -19.09 -7.02
C SER A 86 -7.60 -19.70 -6.40
N LYS A 87 -7.61 -21.01 -6.11
CA LYS A 87 -8.73 -21.74 -5.47
C LYS A 87 -8.48 -22.08 -4.00
N ASP A 88 -7.33 -21.68 -3.46
CA ASP A 88 -6.95 -21.94 -2.06
C ASP A 88 -7.50 -20.82 -1.17
N GLU A 89 -8.69 -21.04 -0.63
CA GLU A 89 -9.39 -20.05 0.20
C GLU A 89 -8.67 -19.82 1.54
N ASP A 90 -8.03 -20.84 2.11
CA ASP A 90 -7.21 -20.70 3.33
C ASP A 90 -6.01 -19.79 3.07
N TYR A 91 -5.35 -19.95 1.92
CA TYR A 91 -4.26 -19.07 1.52
C TYR A 91 -4.71 -17.62 1.33
N LYS A 92 -5.85 -17.39 0.67
CA LYS A 92 -6.43 -16.04 0.53
C LYS A 92 -6.80 -15.44 1.87
N ALA A 93 -7.37 -16.22 2.79
CA ALA A 93 -7.71 -15.77 4.14
C ALA A 93 -6.45 -15.29 4.88
N ARG A 94 -5.34 -16.04 4.80
CA ARG A 94 -4.05 -15.61 5.37
C ARG A 94 -3.52 -14.33 4.75
N LEU A 95 -3.65 -14.16 3.43
CA LEU A 95 -3.30 -12.90 2.76
C LEU A 95 -4.20 -11.74 3.22
N ALA A 96 -5.48 -11.99 3.46
CA ALA A 96 -6.43 -10.99 3.94
C ALA A 96 -6.07 -10.45 5.34
N GLU A 97 -5.23 -11.13 6.10
CA GLU A 97 -4.71 -10.62 7.38
C GLU A 97 -3.52 -9.65 7.21
N GLU A 98 -2.76 -9.73 6.11
CA GLU A 98 -1.55 -8.93 5.88
C GLU A 98 -1.88 -7.46 5.58
N SER A 99 -1.01 -6.51 5.93
CA SER A 99 -1.25 -5.09 5.57
C SER A 99 -1.21 -4.87 4.05
N THR A 100 -1.95 -3.89 3.52
CA THR A 100 -1.94 -3.59 2.07
C THR A 100 -0.54 -3.30 1.52
N PRO A 101 0.36 -2.59 2.23
CA PRO A 101 1.77 -2.50 1.83
C PRO A 101 2.49 -3.84 1.73
N SER A 102 2.27 -4.76 2.69
CA SER A 102 2.87 -6.10 2.65
C SER A 102 2.37 -6.91 1.45
N LEU A 103 1.07 -6.83 1.16
CA LEU A 103 0.48 -7.45 -0.03
C LEU A 103 1.06 -6.86 -1.31
N TRP A 104 1.24 -5.54 -1.36
CA TRP A 104 1.82 -4.86 -2.51
C TRP A 104 3.25 -5.31 -2.81
N ASP A 105 4.10 -5.37 -1.79
CA ASP A 105 5.48 -5.87 -1.93
C ASP A 105 5.49 -7.32 -2.40
N ARG A 106 4.62 -8.16 -1.82
CA ARG A 106 4.44 -9.56 -2.24
C ARG A 106 4.00 -9.66 -3.69
N TYR A 107 3.02 -8.86 -4.11
CA TYR A 107 2.51 -8.81 -5.48
C TYR A 107 3.62 -8.49 -6.47
N ARG A 108 4.41 -7.43 -6.21
CA ARG A 108 5.53 -7.06 -7.08
C ARG A 108 6.58 -8.16 -7.17
N ALA A 109 6.86 -8.84 -6.07
CA ALA A 109 7.79 -9.97 -6.06
C ALA A 109 7.26 -11.14 -6.91
N VAL A 110 6.01 -11.56 -6.72
CA VAL A 110 5.44 -12.68 -7.50
C VAL A 110 5.24 -12.32 -8.97
N GLN A 111 4.88 -11.08 -9.28
CA GLN A 111 4.74 -10.57 -10.64
C GLN A 111 6.09 -10.60 -11.36
N SER A 112 7.16 -10.13 -10.71
CA SER A 112 8.52 -10.21 -11.25
C SER A 112 8.99 -11.65 -11.48
N GLN A 113 8.71 -12.56 -10.53
CA GLN A 113 9.01 -13.98 -10.68
C GLN A 113 8.21 -14.66 -11.80
N ALA A 114 6.94 -14.27 -11.97
CA ALA A 114 6.11 -14.77 -13.06
C ALA A 114 6.60 -14.26 -14.42
N ALA A 115 7.00 -12.99 -14.52
CA ALA A 115 7.57 -12.41 -15.75
C ALA A 115 8.97 -12.97 -16.09
N GLY A 116 9.76 -13.32 -15.07
CA GLY A 116 11.10 -13.90 -15.22
C GLY A 116 11.13 -15.42 -15.44
N LYS A 117 10.01 -16.12 -15.25
CA LYS A 117 9.86 -17.53 -15.67
C LYS A 117 9.55 -17.54 -17.17
N PRO A 118 10.49 -17.93 -18.06
CA PRO A 118 10.11 -18.26 -19.43
C PRO A 118 9.07 -19.38 -19.36
N ALA A 119 8.00 -19.23 -20.14
CA ALA A 119 7.03 -20.30 -20.35
C ALA A 119 7.82 -21.57 -20.69
N LYS A 120 7.73 -22.59 -19.83
CA LYS A 120 8.35 -23.87 -20.09
C LYS A 120 7.50 -24.53 -21.18
N ASP A 121 8.10 -24.66 -22.37
CA ASP A 121 7.62 -25.51 -23.48
C ASP A 121 7.28 -26.93 -23.01
#